data_AF-A0A3D3V297-F1
#
_entry.id   AF-A0A3D3V297-F1
#
_cell.length_a   1.000
_cell.length_b   1.000
_cell.length_c   1.000
_cell.angle_alpha   90.00
_cell.angle_beta   90.00
_cell.angle_gamma   90.00
#
_symmetry.space_group_name_H-M   'P 1'
#
loop_
_entity.id
_entity.type
_entity.pdbx_description
1 polymer ?
#
loop_
_entity_poly.entity_id
_entity_poly.type
_entity_poly.pdbx_seq_one_letter_code
_entity_poly.pdbx_strand_id
1 'polypeptide(L)' 'MKQLRIVYNTGEISEAGQPVLRRGTFAVEDFVTTTQAEQIANLIDSLSSYTVQEAYLVTVTQVI' A
#
# COMPACT_ATOMS: atom_id res chain seq x y z
N MET A 1 11.03 0.67 12.63
CA MET A 1 10.10 1.45 11.78
C MET A 1 8.90 0.56 11.42
N LYS A 2 7.67 1.07 11.48
CA LYS A 2 6.49 0.32 11.00
C LYS A 2 6.10 0.82 9.61
N GLN A 3 5.60 -0.07 8.77
CA GLN A 3 5.15 0.25 7.41
C GLN A 3 3.84 -0.48 7.13
N LEU A 4 2.88 0.20 6.49
CA LEU A 4 1.70 -0.46 5.96
C LEU A 4 1.98 -0.83 4.51
N ARG A 5 1.79 -2.11 4.20
CA ARG A 5 1.88 -2.64 2.84
C ARG A 5 0.50 -3.09 2.40
N ILE A 6 0.08 -2.61 1.24
CA ILE A 6 -1.20 -2.99 0.63
C ILE A 6 -0.91 -3.61 -0.73
N VAL A 7 -1.47 -4.78 -0.99
CA VAL A 7 -1.47 -5.46 -2.29
C VAL A 7 -2.88 -5.41 -2.85
N TYR A 8 -2.99 -4.94 -4.09
CA TYR A 8 -4.27 -4.72 -4.74
C TYR A 8 -4.22 -5.15 -6.21
N ASN A 9 -5.35 -5.62 -6.70
CA ASN A 9 -5.56 -6.00 -8.09
C ASN A 9 -6.05 -4.78 -8.86
N THR A 10 -5.39 -4.47 -9.98
CA THR A 10 -5.73 -3.30 -10.81
C THR A 10 -6.97 -3.50 -11.69
N GLY A 11 -7.48 -4.72 -11.78
CA GLY A 11 -8.50 -5.11 -12.75
C GLY A 11 -7.94 -5.34 -14.16
N GLU A 12 -6.64 -5.12 -14.36
CA GLU A 12 -5.96 -5.36 -15.64
C GLU A 12 -5.46 -6.80 -15.71
N ILE A 13 -5.40 -7.33 -16.94
CA ILE A 13 -4.85 -8.66 -17.22
C ILE A 13 -3.59 -8.48 -18.06
N SER A 14 -2.51 -9.15 -17.67
CA SER A 14 -1.24 -9.17 -18.41
C SER A 14 -1.36 -9.94 -19.72
N GLU A 15 -0.39 -9.79 -20.61
CA GLU A 15 -0.32 -10.54 -21.88
C GLU A 15 -0.33 -12.08 -21.69
N ALA A 16 0.13 -12.55 -20.54
CA ALA A 16 0.10 -13.97 -20.16
C ALA A 16 -1.23 -14.42 -19.53
N GLY A 17 -2.26 -13.56 -19.50
CA GLY A 17 -3.56 -13.86 -18.92
C GLY A 17 -3.60 -13.80 -17.38
N GLN A 18 -2.54 -13.30 -16.74
CA GLN A 18 -2.49 -13.20 -15.28
C GLN A 18 -2.96 -11.83 -14.79
N PRO A 19 -3.74 -11.74 -13.69
CA PRO A 19 -4.13 -10.46 -13.10
C PRO A 19 -2.92 -9.63 -12.71
N VAL A 20 -2.99 -8.33 -12.98
CA VAL A 20 -1.93 -7.39 -12.61
C VAL A 20 -2.13 -6.96 -11.16
N LEU A 21 -1.17 -7.34 -10.33
CA LEU A 21 -1.12 -6.94 -8.93
C LEU A 21 -0.13 -5.79 -8.74
N ARG A 22 -0.54 -4.79 -7.96
CA ARG A 22 0.33 -3.68 -7.55
C ARG A 22 0.45 -3.63 -6.04
N ARG A 23 1.51 -2.97 -5.58
CA ARG A 23 1.85 -2.84 -4.18
C ARG A 23 2.11 -1.39 -3.81
N GLY A 24 1.37 -0.90 -2.82
CA GLY A 24 1.68 0.33 -2.10
C GLY A 24 2.42 0.03 -0.81
N THR A 25 3.38 0.88 -0.42
CA THR A 25 4.02 0.81 0.89
C THR A 25 4.25 2.22 1.42
N PHE A 26 3.90 2.46 2.67
CA PHE A 26 4.15 3.74 3.33
C PHE A 26 4.57 3.54 4.78
N ALA A 27 5.42 4.44 5.26
CA ALA A 27 5.81 4.47 6.67
C ALA A 27 4.60 4.86 7.52
N VAL A 28 4.39 4.12 8.61
CA VAL A 28 3.40 4.45 9.64
C VAL A 28 4.15 4.66 10.94
N GLU A 29 3.91 5.82 11.52
CA GLU A 29 4.43 6.22 12.82
C GLU A 29 3.25 6.68 13.68
N ASP A 30 3.46 6.72 14.99
CA ASP A 30 2.40 7.15 15.93
C ASP A 30 2.02 8.63 15.71
N PHE A 31 2.90 9.39 15.03
CA PHE A 31 2.67 10.75 14.58
C PHE A 31 3.05 10.87 13.11
N VAL A 32 2.19 11.50 12.30
CA VAL A 32 2.44 11.76 10.87
C VAL A 32 2.33 13.25 10.60
N THR A 33 3.12 13.76 9.65
CA THR A 33 2.96 15.15 9.18
C THR A 33 1.71 15.28 8.31
N THR A 34 1.19 16.50 8.14
CA THR A 34 0.04 16.76 7.26
C THR A 34 0.28 16.25 5.83
N THR A 35 1.49 16.47 5.29
CA THR A 35 1.86 15.98 3.95
C THR A 35 1.85 14.46 3.86
N GLN A 36 2.32 13.75 4.89
CA GLN A 36 2.26 12.29 4.93
C GLN A 36 0.81 11.80 5.03
N ALA A 37 -0.02 12.47 5.83
CA ALA A 37 -1.44 12.14 5.93
C ALA A 37 -2.17 12.30 4.58
N GLU A 38 -1.90 13.38 3.83
CA GLU A 38 -2.44 13.59 2.48
C GLU A 38 -2.00 12.51 1.50
N GLN A 39 -0.72 12.12 1.52
CA GLN A 39 -0.20 11.04 0.67
C GLN A 39 -0.88 9.69 0.97
N ILE A 40 -1.09 9.40 2.26
CA ILE A 40 -1.79 8.19 2.70
C ILE A 40 -3.25 8.22 2.24
N ALA A 41 -3.93 9.35 2.44
CA ALA A 41 -5.33 9.52 2.04
C ALA A 41 -5.52 9.37 0.52
N ASN A 42 -4.70 10.04 -0.29
CA ASN A 42 -4.75 9.94 -1.75
C ASN A 42 -4.49 8.53 -2.25
N LEU A 43 -3.56 7.80 -1.61
CA LEU A 43 -3.32 6.40 -1.95
C LEU A 43 -4.54 5.55 -1.61
N ILE A 44 -5.09 5.66 -0.40
CA ILE A 44 -6.29 4.90 0.01
C ILE A 44 -7.47 5.21 -0.93
N ASP A 45 -7.66 6.48 -1.29
CA ASP A 45 -8.70 6.89 -2.23
C ASP A 45 -8.48 6.29 -3.62
N SER A 46 -7.25 6.24 -4.12
CA SER A 46 -6.92 5.58 -5.39
C SER A 46 -7.23 4.07 -5.39
N LEU A 47 -7.22 3.43 -4.21
CA LEU A 47 -7.57 2.02 -4.06
C LEU A 47 -9.08 1.78 -4.15
N SER A 48 -9.94 2.80 -4.08
CA SER A 48 -11.39 2.64 -4.28
C SER A 48 -11.75 2.06 -5.65
N SER A 49 -10.89 2.27 -6.65
CA SER A 49 -11.04 1.75 -8.01
C SER A 49 -10.46 0.34 -8.18
N TYR A 50 -9.84 -0.22 -7.14
CA TYR A 50 -9.10 -1.47 -7.19
C TYR A 50 -9.62 -2.45 -6.14
N THR A 51 -9.43 -3.75 -6.39
CA THR A 51 -9.78 -4.77 -5.38
C THR A 51 -8.59 -5.03 -4.49
N VAL A 52 -8.68 -4.65 -3.21
CA VAL A 52 -7.66 -5.01 -2.20
C VAL A 52 -7.64 -6.53 -2.05
N GLN A 53 -6.45 -7.12 -2.15
CA GLN A 53 -6.25 -8.54 -1.86
C GLN A 53 -5.74 -8.73 -0.45
N GLU A 54 -4.70 -7.99 -0.07
CA GLU A 54 -4.01 -8.20 1.19
C GLU A 54 -3.49 -6.87 1.77
N ALA A 55 -3.51 -6.76 3.09
CA ALA A 55 -2.93 -5.63 3.81
C ALA A 55 -2.13 -6.12 5.03
N TYR A 56 -0.91 -5.62 5.18
CA TYR A 56 0.03 -6.05 6.21
C TYR A 56 0.66 -4.86 6.92
N LEU A 57 0.68 -4.92 8.26
CA LEU A 57 1.55 -4.07 9.06
C LEU A 57 2.92 -4.74 9.17
N VAL A 58 3.90 -4.22 8.44
CA VAL A 58 5.28 -4.70 8.45
C VAL A 58 6.06 -3.93 9.50
N THR A 59 6.59 -4.63 10.50
CA THR A 59 7.51 -4.02 11.48
C THR A 59 8.94 -4.36 11.08
N VAL A 60 9.70 -3.33 10.69
CA VAL A 60 11.12 -3.44 10.38
C VAL A 60 11.90 -3.10 11.65
N THR A 61 12.44 -4.11 12.31
CA THR A 61 13.45 -3.97 13.37
C THR A 61 14.82 -3.86 12.72
N GLN A 62 15.42 -2.67 12.78
CA GLN A 62 16.82 -2.50 12.40
C GLN A 62 17.68 -3.11 13.52
N VAL A 63 18.36 -4.22 13.23
CA VAL A 63 19.37 -4.78 14.12
C VAL A 63 20.64 -3.96 13.91
N ILE A 64 21.13 -3.31 14.97
CA ILE A 64 22.40 -2.57 14.99
C ILE A 64 23.51 -3.53 15.36
#